data_AF-A0A2D9SMJ4-F1
#
_entry.id   AF-A0A2D9SMJ4-F1
#
_cell.length_a   1.000
_cell.length_b   1.000
_cell.length_c   1.000
_cell.angle_alpha   90.00
_cell.angle_beta   90.00
_cell.angle_gamma   90.00
#
_symmetry.space_group_name_H-M   'P 1'
#
loop_
_entity.id
_entity.type
_entity.pdbx_description
1 polymer ?
#
loop_
_entity_poly.entity_id
_entity_poly.type
_entity_poly.pdbx_seq_one_letter_code
_entity_poly.pdbx_strand_id
1 'polypeptide(L)'
;MREQSCMHTWHQTPSQHDPTGLHILNLIDHWQGPTAAVITCFKCQVPGIIWMQAWSGQHNELRIFSMALLQNKTVQIFMENQDRAFCDLSRRDQELKALLASAELCHLLFELDINTGEMTKTLACNNLSRISYQSWQKGLPNQAYWQHCFASEPGLLQSNYRE
;
A
#
# COMPACT_ATOMS: atom_id res chain seq x y z
N MET A 1 5.44 10.12 22.49
CA MET A 1 4.91 8.84 23.05
C MET A 1 5.71 7.72 22.41
N ARG A 2 6.14 6.71 23.17
CA ARG A 2 6.90 5.57 22.61
C ARG A 2 5.95 4.79 21.70
N GLU A 3 6.25 4.75 20.40
CA GLU A 3 5.60 3.88 19.43
C GLU A 3 5.78 2.43 19.91
N GLN A 4 4.73 1.83 20.45
CA GLN A 4 4.71 0.38 20.60
C GLN A 4 4.74 -0.21 19.19
N SER A 5 5.72 -1.07 18.91
CA SER A 5 5.83 -1.75 17.62
C SER A 5 4.59 -2.61 17.41
N CYS A 6 3.60 -2.08 16.71
CA CYS A 6 2.41 -2.81 16.37
C CYS A 6 2.74 -3.71 15.17
N MET A 7 2.54 -5.01 15.34
CA MET A 7 2.65 -5.97 14.25
C MET A 7 1.33 -5.94 13.48
N HIS A 8 1.34 -5.34 12.28
CA HIS A 8 0.15 -5.14 11.46
C HIS A 8 -0.12 -6.37 10.58
N THR A 9 -1.32 -6.95 10.70
CA THR A 9 -1.83 -8.05 9.87
C THR A 9 -2.88 -7.51 8.92
N TRP A 10 -2.86 -7.91 7.64
CA TRP A 10 -3.71 -7.33 6.58
C TRP A 10 -5.16 -7.87 6.60
N HIS A 11 -5.41 -9.11 7.07
CA HIS A 11 -6.71 -9.80 6.91
C HIS A 11 -7.20 -10.63 8.10
N GLN A 12 -6.93 -10.26 9.35
CA GLN A 12 -7.83 -10.81 10.37
C GLN A 12 -9.19 -10.10 10.24
N THR A 13 -10.21 -10.85 9.82
CA THR A 13 -11.60 -10.48 10.11
C THR A 13 -11.63 -10.20 11.60
N PRO A 14 -12.07 -9.01 12.06
CA PRO A 14 -12.07 -8.70 13.48
C PRO A 14 -12.87 -9.79 14.20
N SER A 15 -12.17 -10.67 14.90
CA SER A 15 -12.85 -11.52 15.86
C SER A 15 -13.18 -10.61 17.04
N GLN A 16 -14.32 -10.83 17.72
CA GLN A 16 -14.64 -10.07 18.94
C GLN A 16 -13.54 -10.15 20.01
N HIS A 17 -12.57 -11.06 19.85
CA HIS A 17 -11.50 -11.35 20.79
C HIS A 17 -10.11 -10.87 20.36
N ASP A 18 -9.90 -10.50 19.09
CA ASP A 18 -8.64 -9.91 18.61
C ASP A 18 -8.87 -9.09 17.33
N PRO A 19 -9.13 -7.77 17.43
CA PRO A 19 -9.31 -6.89 16.27
C PRO A 19 -7.95 -6.48 15.70
N THR A 20 -7.15 -7.45 15.27
CA THR A 20 -6.00 -7.16 14.40
C THR A 20 -6.48 -7.12 12.94
N GLY A 21 -5.86 -6.29 12.10
CA GLY A 21 -6.36 -6.07 10.75
C GLY A 21 -6.10 -4.65 10.24
N LEU A 22 -6.13 -4.50 8.92
CA LEU A 22 -6.13 -3.20 8.25
C LEU A 22 -7.51 -2.98 7.62
N HIS A 23 -8.10 -1.83 7.90
CA HIS A 23 -9.39 -1.41 7.38
C HIS A 23 -9.20 -0.43 6.25
N ILE A 24 -9.94 -0.63 5.15
CA ILE A 24 -9.96 0.32 4.03
C ILE A 24 -10.86 1.50 4.40
N LEU A 25 -10.25 2.67 4.58
CA LEU A 25 -10.96 3.92 4.81
C LEU A 25 -11.47 4.54 3.51
N ASN A 26 -10.64 4.50 2.45
CA ASN A 26 -10.97 5.09 1.17
C ASN A 26 -10.28 4.33 0.02
N LEU A 27 -11.05 3.95 -0.99
CA LEU A 27 -10.53 3.37 -2.23
C LEU A 27 -10.31 4.48 -3.26
N ILE A 28 -9.06 4.64 -3.70
CA ILE A 28 -8.66 5.80 -4.50
C ILE A 28 -8.81 5.53 -6.01
N ASP A 29 -8.56 4.30 -6.48
CA ASP A 29 -8.73 3.92 -7.89
C ASP A 29 -9.09 2.43 -8.03
N HIS A 30 -9.95 2.08 -9.00
CA HIS A 30 -10.67 0.80 -9.06
C HIS A 30 -11.01 0.26 -10.46
N TRP A 31 -10.30 0.58 -11.53
CA TRP A 31 -10.72 0.02 -12.83
C TRP A 31 -10.51 -1.51 -12.97
N GLN A 32 -9.57 -2.11 -12.21
CA GLN A 32 -9.23 -3.56 -12.22
C GLN A 32 -8.89 -4.12 -10.82
N GLY A 33 -9.46 -3.50 -9.78
CA GLY A 33 -9.16 -3.80 -8.37
C GLY A 33 -8.44 -2.64 -7.66
N PRO A 34 -8.19 -2.77 -6.35
CA PRO A 34 -7.55 -1.70 -5.57
C PRO A 34 -6.12 -1.50 -6.06
N THR A 35 -5.82 -0.30 -6.53
CA THR A 35 -4.44 0.10 -6.89
C THR A 35 -3.86 1.09 -5.89
N ALA A 36 -4.72 1.79 -5.17
CA ALA A 36 -4.37 2.61 -4.03
C ALA A 36 -5.54 2.72 -3.04
N ALA A 37 -5.22 2.73 -1.75
CA ALA A 37 -6.22 2.89 -0.70
C ALA A 37 -5.64 3.56 0.53
N VAL A 38 -6.43 4.42 1.16
CA VAL A 38 -6.19 4.86 2.55
C VAL A 38 -6.69 3.77 3.47
N ILE A 39 -5.87 3.39 4.43
CA ILE A 39 -6.14 2.35 5.40
C ILE A 39 -5.94 2.84 6.81
N THR A 40 -6.48 2.11 7.78
CA THR A 40 -6.14 2.27 9.20
C THR A 40 -6.00 0.92 9.88
N CYS A 41 -5.12 0.82 10.86
CA CYS A 41 -5.06 -0.38 11.69
C CYS A 41 -6.17 -0.34 12.75
N PHE A 42 -6.91 -1.45 12.88
CA PHE A 42 -7.95 -1.57 13.92
C PHE A 42 -7.41 -1.43 15.35
N LYS A 43 -6.16 -1.84 15.60
CA LYS A 43 -5.56 -1.84 16.93
C LYS A 43 -4.97 -0.48 17.33
N CYS A 44 -4.06 0.06 16.52
CA CYS A 44 -3.35 1.30 16.85
C CYS A 44 -4.00 2.56 16.27
N GLN A 45 -4.99 2.41 15.37
CA GLN A 45 -5.69 3.51 14.70
C GLN A 45 -4.75 4.46 13.95
N VAL A 46 -3.54 3.99 13.62
CA VAL A 46 -2.59 4.74 12.79
C VAL A 46 -2.98 4.53 11.33
N PRO A 47 -3.23 5.61 10.57
CA PRO A 47 -3.59 5.49 9.20
C PRO A 47 -2.36 5.35 8.31
N GLY A 48 -2.57 4.76 7.15
CA GLY A 48 -1.56 4.61 6.13
C GLY A 48 -2.18 4.69 4.75
N ILE A 49 -1.32 4.66 3.74
CA ILE A 49 -1.69 4.47 2.35
C ILE A 49 -0.99 3.24 1.81
N ILE A 50 -1.72 2.48 1.02
CA ILE A 50 -1.14 1.44 0.18
C ILE A 50 -1.18 1.87 -1.28
N TRP A 51 -0.14 1.51 -2.00
CA TRP A 51 0.03 1.87 -3.41
C TRP A 51 0.64 0.70 -4.17
N MET A 52 0.03 0.34 -5.30
CA MET A 52 0.46 -0.79 -6.11
C MET A 52 1.80 -0.53 -6.77
N GLN A 53 2.70 -1.51 -6.65
CA GLN A 53 4.05 -1.51 -7.22
C GLN A 53 4.21 -2.50 -8.38
N ALA A 54 3.44 -3.59 -8.35
CA ALA A 54 3.41 -4.61 -9.40
C ALA A 54 2.14 -5.47 -9.32
N TRP A 55 1.86 -6.20 -10.39
CA TRP A 55 0.97 -7.36 -10.39
C TRP A 55 1.77 -8.61 -10.77
N SER A 56 1.35 -9.77 -10.26
CA SER A 56 1.97 -11.08 -10.46
C SER A 56 0.89 -12.17 -10.57
N GLY A 57 1.29 -13.42 -10.74
CA GLY A 57 0.38 -14.55 -10.97
C GLY A 57 0.10 -14.77 -12.47
N GLN A 58 -0.49 -15.93 -12.79
CA GLN A 58 -0.75 -16.30 -14.19
C GLN A 58 -1.83 -15.43 -14.83
N HIS A 59 -2.77 -14.94 -14.02
CA HIS A 59 -3.94 -14.17 -14.43
C HIS A 59 -3.94 -12.75 -13.84
N ASN A 60 -2.80 -12.28 -13.35
CA ASN A 60 -2.69 -11.03 -12.59
C ASN A 60 -3.65 -11.02 -11.39
N GLU A 61 -3.68 -12.09 -10.61
CA GLU A 61 -4.46 -12.20 -9.38
C GLU A 61 -3.68 -11.67 -8.16
N LEU A 62 -2.35 -11.63 -8.24
CA LEU A 62 -1.51 -11.14 -7.15
C LEU A 62 -1.18 -9.65 -7.37
N ARG A 63 -1.22 -8.87 -6.30
CA ARG A 63 -0.93 -7.43 -6.27
C ARG A 63 0.12 -7.16 -5.22
N ILE A 64 1.21 -6.54 -5.64
CA ILE A 64 2.29 -6.13 -4.74
C ILE A 64 2.06 -4.66 -4.40
N PHE A 65 1.91 -4.37 -3.12
CA PHE A 65 1.72 -3.03 -2.59
C PHE A 65 2.90 -2.60 -1.74
N SER A 66 3.25 -1.32 -1.82
CA SER A 66 3.99 -0.62 -0.78
C SER A 66 3.02 -0.02 0.22
N MET A 67 3.38 -0.02 1.49
CA MET A 67 2.70 0.75 2.51
C MET A 67 3.48 2.04 2.82
N ALA A 68 2.80 3.08 3.29
CA ALA A 68 3.39 4.27 3.89
C ALA A 68 2.48 4.75 5.03
N LEU A 69 3.05 5.23 6.13
CA LEU A 69 2.25 5.77 7.23
C LEU A 69 1.79 7.19 6.90
N LEU A 70 0.65 7.59 7.43
CA LEU A 70 0.10 8.92 7.27
C LEU A 70 -0.16 9.53 8.64
N GLN A 71 -0.06 10.86 8.69
CA GLN A 71 -0.51 11.59 9.87
C GLN A 71 -2.04 11.66 9.87
N ASN A 72 -2.66 11.44 11.04
CA ASN A 72 -4.11 11.53 11.23
C ASN A 72 -4.71 12.82 10.67
N LYS A 73 -4.05 13.96 10.90
CA LYS A 73 -4.52 15.27 10.42
C LYS A 73 -4.56 15.34 8.89
N THR A 74 -3.56 14.79 8.21
CA THR A 74 -3.51 14.75 6.74
C THR A 74 -4.65 13.90 6.19
N VAL A 75 -4.89 12.73 6.78
CA VAL A 75 -5.98 11.83 6.37
C VAL A 75 -7.33 12.50 6.56
N GLN A 76 -7.56 13.14 7.70
CA GLN A 76 -8.80 13.88 7.95
C GLN A 76 -9.05 14.95 6.87
N ILE A 77 -8.06 15.78 6.57
CA ILE A 77 -8.17 16.83 5.53
C ILE A 77 -8.46 16.20 4.16
N PHE A 78 -7.75 15.12 3.82
CA PHE A 78 -7.97 14.42 2.56
C PHE A 78 -9.41 13.89 2.44
N MET A 79 -9.94 13.25 3.48
CA MET A 79 -11.31 12.72 3.49
C MET A 79 -12.35 13.83 3.39
N GLU A 80 -12.19 14.91 4.16
CA GLU A 80 -13.06 16.10 4.08
C GLU A 80 -13.03 16.74 2.69
N ASN A 81 -11.89 16.71 2.01
CA ASN A 81 -11.79 17.17 0.64
C ASN A 81 -12.50 16.22 -0.33
N GLN A 82 -12.32 14.90 -0.22
CA GLN A 82 -12.99 13.93 -1.11
C GLN A 82 -14.53 14.04 -1.06
N ASP A 83 -15.11 14.33 0.11
CA ASP A 83 -16.56 14.45 0.29
C ASP A 83 -17.15 15.71 -0.35
N ARG A 84 -16.32 16.70 -0.67
CA ARG A 84 -16.78 17.92 -1.33
C ARG A 84 -16.98 17.65 -2.82
N ALA A 85 -18.18 17.93 -3.32
CA ALA A 85 -18.46 17.87 -4.75
C ALA A 85 -17.54 18.86 -5.50
N PHE A 86 -16.68 18.34 -6.36
CA PHE A 86 -15.82 19.15 -7.22
C PHE A 86 -16.31 19.11 -8.66
N CYS A 87 -16.55 20.28 -9.24
CA CYS A 87 -16.72 20.43 -10.70
C CYS A 87 -15.39 20.31 -11.46
N ASP A 88 -14.26 20.35 -10.74
CA ASP A 88 -12.91 20.24 -11.30
C ASP A 88 -12.37 18.81 -11.17
N LEU A 89 -12.24 18.15 -12.32
CA LEU A 89 -11.75 16.78 -12.43
C LEU A 89 -10.27 16.64 -12.04
N SER A 90 -9.48 17.72 -12.10
CA SER A 90 -8.05 17.69 -11.78
C SER A 90 -7.75 17.72 -10.27
N ARG A 91 -8.74 18.14 -9.46
CA ARG A 91 -8.55 18.33 -8.02
C ARG A 91 -8.33 17.03 -7.29
N ARG A 92 -8.99 15.94 -7.69
CA ARG A 92 -8.79 14.61 -7.10
C ARG A 92 -7.34 14.13 -7.23
N ASP A 93 -6.74 14.33 -8.40
CA ASP A 93 -5.33 13.98 -8.65
C ASP A 93 -4.36 14.85 -7.85
N GLN A 94 -4.69 16.13 -7.63
CA GLN A 94 -3.88 17.04 -6.82
C GLN A 94 -3.91 16.67 -5.34
N GLU A 95 -5.10 16.39 -4.78
CA GLU A 95 -5.27 15.93 -3.41
C GLU A 95 -4.51 14.61 -3.17
N LEU A 96 -4.56 13.70 -4.14
CA LEU A 96 -3.83 12.45 -4.05
C LEU A 96 -2.31 12.65 -4.03
N LYS A 97 -1.78 13.52 -4.90
CA LYS A 97 -0.35 13.87 -4.90
C LYS A 97 0.06 14.51 -3.58
N ALA A 98 -0.78 15.39 -3.02
CA ALA A 98 -0.51 16.02 -1.73
C ALA A 98 -0.49 14.98 -0.59
N LEU A 99 -1.44 14.04 -0.59
CA LEU A 99 -1.47 12.93 0.36
C LEU A 99 -0.19 12.10 0.28
N LEU A 100 0.22 11.69 -0.91
CA LEU A 100 1.43 10.91 -1.15
C LEU A 100 2.70 11.66 -0.72
N ALA A 101 2.78 12.97 -0.97
CA ALA A 101 3.92 13.79 -0.56
C ALA A 101 4.05 13.94 0.96
N SER A 102 2.97 13.71 1.71
CA SER A 102 2.95 13.76 3.18
C SER A 102 3.17 12.42 3.86
N ALA A 103 3.27 11.34 3.07
CA ALA A 103 3.39 9.99 3.59
C ALA A 103 4.80 9.73 4.12
N GLU A 104 4.88 9.10 5.29
CA GLU A 104 6.13 8.64 5.87
C GLU A 104 6.60 7.39 5.13
N LEU A 105 7.88 7.39 4.76
CA LEU A 105 8.50 6.28 4.04
C LEU A 105 8.42 5.01 4.89
N CYS A 106 7.74 4.00 4.38
CA CYS A 106 7.73 2.68 4.99
C CYS A 106 8.46 1.69 4.09
N HIS A 107 9.28 0.89 4.74
CA HIS A 107 10.15 -0.10 4.13
C HIS A 107 9.43 -1.42 3.88
N LEU A 108 8.10 -1.49 4.00
CA LEU A 108 7.36 -2.75 3.88
C LEU A 108 6.58 -2.81 2.57
N LEU A 109 6.78 -3.90 1.84
CA LEU A 109 5.90 -4.33 0.76
C LEU A 109 5.19 -5.61 1.15
N PHE A 110 4.01 -5.81 0.58
CA PHE A 110 3.26 -7.04 0.74
C PHE A 110 2.58 -7.42 -0.57
N GLU A 111 2.39 -8.72 -0.77
CA GLU A 111 1.63 -9.28 -1.88
C GLU A 111 0.26 -9.73 -1.38
N LEU A 112 -0.76 -9.39 -2.15
CA LEU A 112 -2.17 -9.66 -1.89
C LEU A 112 -2.74 -10.45 -3.05
N ASP A 113 -3.36 -11.58 -2.77
CA ASP A 113 -4.26 -12.25 -3.72
C ASP A 113 -5.61 -11.54 -3.71
N ILE A 114 -6.01 -10.98 -4.85
CA ILE A 114 -7.27 -10.22 -4.95
C ILE A 114 -8.52 -11.11 -5.01
N ASN A 115 -8.37 -12.40 -5.32
CA ASN A 115 -9.49 -13.34 -5.35
C ASN A 115 -9.87 -13.80 -3.95
N THR A 116 -8.87 -14.03 -3.09
CA THR A 116 -9.06 -14.50 -1.71
C THR A 116 -8.99 -13.38 -0.68
N GLY A 117 -8.35 -12.26 -1.02
CA GLY A 117 -7.96 -11.22 -0.08
C GLY A 117 -6.77 -11.62 0.80
N GLU A 118 -6.13 -12.76 0.57
CA GLU A 118 -5.05 -13.20 1.46
C GLU A 118 -3.74 -12.49 1.16
N MET A 119 -3.06 -12.05 2.22
CA MET A 119 -1.68 -11.57 2.10
C MET A 119 -0.75 -12.77 2.02
N THR A 120 -0.14 -12.99 0.87
CA THR A 120 0.66 -14.18 0.57
C THR A 120 2.11 -14.03 1.05
N LYS A 121 2.66 -12.81 0.99
CA LYS A 121 4.07 -12.56 1.30
C LYS A 121 4.32 -11.12 1.74
N THR A 122 5.35 -10.91 2.55
CA THR A 122 5.86 -9.58 2.91
C THR A 122 7.36 -9.49 2.64
N LEU A 123 7.84 -8.30 2.28
CA LEU A 123 9.25 -8.03 2.01
C LEU A 123 9.65 -6.66 2.59
N ALA A 124 10.83 -6.61 3.20
CA ALA A 124 11.45 -5.34 3.54
C ALA A 124 12.18 -4.76 2.30
N CYS A 125 12.05 -3.45 2.08
CA CYS A 125 12.68 -2.69 1.02
C CYS A 125 13.68 -1.70 1.61
N ASN A 126 14.95 -2.01 1.42
CA ASN A 126 16.04 -1.12 1.83
C ASN A 126 16.32 -0.03 0.77
N ASN A 127 15.88 -0.25 -0.48
CA ASN A 127 16.10 0.69 -1.58
C ASN A 127 14.81 1.38 -2.01
N LEU A 128 14.47 2.48 -1.31
CA LEU A 128 13.24 3.24 -1.54
C LEU A 128 13.15 3.88 -2.93
N SER A 129 14.26 4.03 -3.66
CA SER A 129 14.22 4.49 -5.06
C SER A 129 13.45 3.55 -5.99
N ARG A 130 13.18 2.31 -5.54
CA ARG A 130 12.38 1.32 -6.26
C ARG A 130 10.87 1.42 -5.99
N ILE A 131 10.44 2.22 -5.01
CA ILE A 131 9.03 2.47 -4.73
C ILE A 131 8.55 3.61 -5.64
N SER A 132 7.50 3.34 -6.40
CA SER A 132 6.86 4.28 -7.31
C SER A 132 5.52 4.74 -6.76
N TYR A 133 5.26 6.04 -6.82
CA TYR A 133 3.95 6.63 -6.52
C TYR A 133 3.23 7.09 -7.80
N GLN A 134 3.56 6.48 -8.94
CA GLN A 134 2.90 6.74 -10.22
C GLN A 134 1.58 5.97 -10.31
N SER A 135 0.58 6.53 -11.00
CA SER A 135 -0.66 5.80 -11.26
C SER A 135 -0.39 4.65 -12.23
N TRP A 136 -1.06 3.53 -12.02
CA TRP A 136 -0.85 2.31 -12.79
C TRP A 136 -1.15 2.50 -14.29
N GLN A 137 -2.04 3.45 -14.64
CA GLN A 137 -2.31 3.86 -16.03
C GLN A 137 -1.05 4.36 -16.74
N LYS A 138 -0.12 4.97 -16.00
CA LYS A 138 1.17 5.46 -16.52
C LYS A 138 2.26 4.39 -16.53
N GLY A 139 1.92 3.17 -16.10
CA GLY A 139 2.83 2.06 -15.93
C GLY A 139 3.42 1.96 -14.52
N LEU A 140 4.02 0.81 -14.24
CA LEU A 140 4.67 0.49 -12.97
C LEU A 140 6.19 0.33 -13.25
N PRO A 141 7.01 1.38 -13.04
CA PRO A 141 8.39 1.44 -13.54
C PRO A 141 9.30 0.30 -13.06
N ASN A 142 9.04 -0.23 -11.86
CA ASN A 142 9.84 -1.29 -11.24
C ASN A 142 9.09 -2.63 -11.19
N GLN A 143 8.09 -2.84 -12.06
CA GLN A 143 7.26 -4.04 -11.99
C GLN A 143 8.05 -5.34 -12.07
N ALA A 144 8.91 -5.49 -13.09
CA ALA A 144 9.69 -6.72 -13.29
C ALA A 144 10.63 -7.00 -12.10
N TYR A 145 11.19 -5.94 -11.49
CA TYR A 145 12.01 -6.04 -10.29
C TYR A 145 11.18 -6.59 -9.11
N TRP A 146 9.99 -6.04 -8.87
CA TRP A 146 9.14 -6.49 -7.78
C TRP A 146 8.59 -7.90 -7.99
N GLN A 147 8.18 -8.24 -9.21
CA GLN A 147 7.79 -9.61 -9.57
C GLN A 147 8.91 -10.60 -9.25
N HIS A 148 10.16 -10.27 -9.59
CA HIS A 148 11.32 -11.12 -9.27
C HIS A 148 11.54 -11.28 -7.76
N CYS A 149 11.51 -10.18 -6.99
CA CYS A 149 11.68 -10.23 -5.53
C CYS A 149 10.58 -11.07 -4.84
N PHE A 150 9.34 -10.99 -5.32
CA PHE A 150 8.23 -11.75 -4.74
C PHE A 150 8.20 -13.21 -5.22
N ALA A 151 8.68 -13.52 -6.41
CA ALA A 151 8.83 -14.90 -6.89
C ALA A 151 9.99 -15.67 -6.22
N SER A 152 11.01 -14.97 -5.72
CA SER A 152 12.18 -15.59 -5.07
C SER A 152 11.80 -16.12 -3.67
N GLU A 153 12.03 -17.39 -3.36
CA GLU A 153 11.82 -17.91 -2.00
C GLU A 153 12.59 -17.08 -0.94
N PRO A 154 12.08 -16.98 0.31
CA PRO A 154 12.75 -16.28 1.40
C PRO A 154 14.07 -16.99 1.75
N GLY A 155 15.13 -16.65 1.00
CA GLY A 155 16.46 -17.26 1.13
C GLY A 155 17.49 -16.82 0.08
N LEU A 156 17.08 -16.17 -1.02
CA LEU A 156 17.99 -15.88 -2.16
C LEU A 156 18.15 -14.39 -2.51
N LEU A 157 18.03 -13.49 -1.54
CA LEU A 157 18.48 -12.09 -1.69
C LEU A 157 19.70 -11.81 -0.81
N GLN A 158 20.68 -12.73 -0.83
CA GLN A 158 22.05 -12.40 -0.44
C GLN A 158 22.97 -12.49 -1.66
N SER A 159 23.67 -11.38 -1.89
CA SER A 159 24.75 -11.16 -2.86
C SER A 159 24.39 -11.42 -4.32
N ASN A 160 24.27 -10.34 -5.10
CA ASN A 160 25.11 -10.11 -6.29
C ASN A 160 24.68 -8.82 -6.98
N TYR A 161 25.00 -7.68 -6.36
CA TYR A 161 25.29 -6.45 -7.10
C TYR A 161 26.56 -5.89 -6.49
N ARG A 162 27.70 -6.30 -7.06
CA ARG A 162 28.95 -5.55 -6.94
C ARG A 162 28.94 -4.53 -8.08
N GLU A 163 29.09 -3.28 -7.66
CA GLU A 163 29.67 -2.09 -8.32
C GLU A 163 29.59 -1.98 -9.85
#